data_AF-A0A975NJH7-F1
#
_entry.id   AF-A0A975NJH7-F1
#
_cell.length_a   1.000
_cell.length_b   1.000
_cell.length_c   1.000
_cell.angle_alpha   90.00
_cell.angle_beta   90.00
_cell.angle_gamma   90.00
#
_symmetry.space_group_name_H-M   'P 1'
#
loop_
_entity.id
_entity.type
_entity.pdbx_description
1 polymer ?
#
loop_
_entity_poly.entity_id
_entity_poly.type
_entity_poly.pdbx_seq_one_letter_code
_entity_poly.pdbx_strand_id
1 'polypeptide(L)'
;MSAVPEKYRALRSFAFGDSPRLADELLELVIKGVRTATCSTEDEPNTSTPGERWIVLDGQGTPRCVIESTEVTYRRFGEVDAAFAHDEGEGDRSLAYWRQAHRNYFGRQGKFSEDMMLMCERFRLVEIYDEVSPSSARQALSVPSPLVGEGQGGG
;
A
#
# COMPACT_ATOMS: atom_id res chain seq x y z
N MET A 1 0.13 -8.54 17.32
CA MET A 1 1.49 -8.40 16.75
C MET A 1 1.35 -7.63 15.46
N SER A 2 2.20 -6.62 15.20
CA SER A 2 2.13 -5.85 13.95
C SER A 2 2.32 -6.80 12.76
N ALA A 3 1.40 -6.77 11.80
CA ALA A 3 1.50 -7.53 10.55
C ALA A 3 2.69 -7.08 9.67
N VAL A 4 3.32 -5.95 10.00
CA VAL A 4 4.47 -5.40 9.27
C VAL A 4 5.76 -6.12 9.67
N PRO A 5 6.48 -6.75 8.70
CA PRO A 5 7.80 -7.33 8.90
C PRO A 5 8.78 -6.31 9.52
N GLU A 6 9.66 -6.78 10.40
CA GLU A 6 10.56 -5.91 11.17
C GLU A 6 11.40 -4.98 10.29
N LYS A 7 11.88 -5.48 9.14
CA LYS A 7 12.63 -4.73 8.12
C LYS A 7 11.90 -3.51 7.54
N TYR A 8 10.59 -3.41 7.73
CA TYR A 8 9.77 -2.32 7.19
C TYR A 8 9.18 -1.39 8.26
N ARG A 9 9.32 -1.70 9.55
CA ARG A 9 8.67 -0.93 10.64
C ARG A 9 9.09 0.54 10.74
N ALA A 10 10.26 0.88 10.19
CA ALA A 10 10.76 2.26 10.16
C ALA A 10 10.35 3.02 8.88
N LEU A 11 9.69 2.37 7.92
CA LEU A 11 9.23 3.03 6.71
C LEU A 11 8.07 3.97 7.01
N ARG A 12 7.98 5.03 6.20
CA ARG A 12 6.80 5.90 6.15
C ARG A 12 5.62 5.10 5.59
N SER A 13 4.41 5.48 5.98
CA SER A 13 3.17 4.87 5.52
C SER A 13 2.19 5.90 4.99
N PHE A 14 1.40 5.51 3.99
CA PHE A 14 0.33 6.33 3.44
C PHE A 14 -0.83 5.45 2.94
N ALA A 15 -2.00 6.06 2.75
CA ALA A 15 -3.12 5.45 2.04
C ALA A 15 -3.37 6.24 0.75
N PHE A 16 -3.81 5.55 -0.30
CA PHE A 16 -4.22 6.21 -1.54
C PHE A 16 -5.59 6.90 -1.39
N GLY A 17 -5.84 7.93 -2.20
CA GLY A 17 -7.14 8.60 -2.24
C GLY A 17 -7.44 9.46 -1.01
N ASP A 18 -8.70 9.90 -0.91
CA ASP A 18 -9.20 10.81 0.13
C ASP A 18 -10.39 10.22 0.92
N SER A 19 -10.64 8.93 0.76
CA SER A 19 -11.68 8.21 1.53
C SER A 19 -11.28 6.75 1.74
N PRO A 20 -11.78 6.09 2.81
CA PRO A 20 -11.51 4.67 3.06
C PRO A 20 -11.81 3.77 1.86
N ARG A 21 -12.96 3.99 1.22
CA ARG A 21 -13.39 3.23 0.05
C ARG A 21 -12.41 3.39 -1.12
N LEU A 22 -11.99 4.63 -1.41
CA LEU A 22 -11.06 4.88 -2.51
C LEU A 22 -9.67 4.30 -2.20
N ALA A 23 -9.23 4.35 -0.94
CA ALA A 23 -7.99 3.71 -0.51
C ALA A 23 -8.02 2.20 -0.78
N ASP A 24 -9.10 1.51 -0.44
CA ASP A 24 -9.28 0.08 -0.70
C ASP A 24 -9.28 -0.23 -2.21
N GLU A 25 -10.04 0.53 -3.00
CA GLU A 25 -10.14 0.36 -4.45
C GLU A 25 -8.76 0.55 -5.13
N LEU A 26 -8.01 1.58 -4.76
CA LEU A 26 -6.69 1.88 -5.35
C LEU A 26 -5.61 0.90 -4.89
N LEU A 27 -5.64 0.48 -3.62
CA LEU A 27 -4.75 -0.56 -3.11
C LEU A 27 -4.97 -1.88 -3.84
N GLU A 28 -6.21 -2.26 -4.14
CA GLU A 28 -6.50 -3.49 -4.88
C GLU A 28 -5.85 -3.47 -6.28
N LEU A 29 -5.83 -2.32 -6.95
CA LEU A 29 -5.13 -2.15 -8.23
C LEU A 29 -3.60 -2.31 -8.09
N VAL A 30 -3.02 -1.83 -6.99
CA VAL A 30 -1.58 -2.02 -6.69
C VAL A 30 -1.26 -3.49 -6.47
N ILE A 31 -2.06 -4.19 -5.64
CA ILE A 31 -1.88 -5.61 -5.34
C ILE A 31 -2.00 -6.48 -6.60
N LYS A 32 -2.91 -6.12 -7.52
CA LYS A 32 -3.06 -6.78 -8.83
C LYS A 32 -1.97 -6.43 -9.84
N GLY A 33 -1.07 -5.49 -9.52
CA GLY A 33 -0.04 -4.99 -10.44
C GLY A 33 -0.59 -4.15 -11.59
N VAL A 34 -1.82 -3.65 -11.48
CA VAL A 34 -2.46 -2.79 -12.48
C VAL A 34 -2.06 -1.33 -12.28
N ARG A 35 -2.01 -0.87 -11.03
CA ARG A 35 -1.54 0.47 -10.64
C ARG A 35 -0.06 0.39 -10.29
N THR A 36 0.76 1.07 -11.07
CA THR A 36 2.22 1.19 -10.91
C THR A 36 2.68 2.64 -10.98
N ALA A 37 1.74 3.59 -10.95
CA ALA A 37 2.00 5.02 -10.89
C ALA A 37 1.02 5.72 -9.95
N THR A 38 1.41 6.89 -9.47
CA THR A 38 0.57 7.79 -8.67
C THR A 38 1.03 9.23 -8.86
N CYS A 39 0.16 10.20 -8.59
CA CYS A 39 0.57 11.60 -8.52
C CYS A 39 0.05 12.29 -7.27
N SER A 40 0.74 13.35 -6.87
CA SER A 40 0.37 14.23 -5.75
C SER A 40 0.64 15.68 -6.11
N THR A 41 0.09 16.62 -5.33
CA THR A 41 0.45 18.03 -5.48
C THR A 41 1.85 18.29 -4.90
N GLU A 42 2.55 19.28 -5.44
CA GLU A 42 3.94 19.60 -5.05
C GLU A 42 4.09 20.01 -3.57
N ASP A 43 3.03 20.55 -2.97
CA ASP A 43 2.98 21.00 -1.58
C ASP A 43 2.64 19.87 -0.58
N GLU A 44 2.37 18.65 -1.06
CA GLU A 44 2.13 17.53 -0.16
C GLU A 44 3.41 17.09 0.56
N PRO A 45 3.33 16.76 1.87
CA PRO A 45 4.51 16.40 2.67
C PRO A 45 5.10 15.03 2.29
N ASN A 46 4.42 14.26 1.43
CA ASN A 46 4.75 12.88 1.10
C ASN A 46 5.50 12.76 -0.23
N THR A 47 6.47 13.65 -0.47
CA THR A 47 7.36 13.51 -1.63
C THR A 47 8.25 12.29 -1.49
N SER A 48 8.59 11.68 -2.64
CA SER A 48 9.46 10.50 -2.69
C SER A 48 10.63 10.68 -3.66
N THR A 49 11.57 9.73 -3.61
CA THR A 49 12.74 9.68 -4.50
C THR A 49 12.96 8.25 -4.99
N PRO A 50 13.55 8.04 -6.18
CA PRO A 50 13.83 6.69 -6.68
C PRO A 50 14.61 5.83 -5.67
N GLY A 51 14.13 4.61 -5.44
CA GLY A 51 14.66 3.65 -4.46
C GLY A 51 14.03 3.76 -3.07
N GLU A 52 13.24 4.80 -2.79
CA GLU A 52 12.53 4.92 -1.52
C GLU A 52 11.36 3.93 -1.44
N ARG A 53 11.10 3.44 -0.22
CA ARG A 53 10.04 2.48 0.06
C ARG A 53 9.01 3.04 1.02
N TRP A 54 7.75 2.73 0.74
CA TRP A 54 6.62 3.13 1.54
C TRP A 54 5.73 1.94 1.85
N ILE A 55 5.16 1.95 3.05
CA ILE A 55 4.06 1.06 3.40
C ILE A 55 2.76 1.66 2.85
N VAL A 56 2.01 0.88 2.11
CA VAL A 56 0.65 1.25 1.68
C VAL A 56 -0.35 0.67 2.67
N LEU A 57 -1.25 1.55 3.14
CA LEU A 57 -2.34 1.23 4.04
C LEU A 57 -3.65 1.04 3.26
N ASP A 58 -4.55 0.22 3.79
CA ASP A 58 -5.95 0.16 3.34
C ASP A 58 -6.81 1.28 3.95
N GLY A 59 -8.09 1.31 3.60
CA GLY A 59 -9.06 2.30 4.06
C GLY A 59 -9.31 2.29 5.57
N GLN A 60 -8.89 1.25 6.28
CA GLN A 60 -8.95 1.18 7.75
C GLN A 60 -7.62 1.56 8.41
N GLY A 61 -6.61 1.95 7.62
CA GLY A 61 -5.28 2.27 8.11
C GLY A 61 -4.42 1.03 8.40
N THR A 62 -4.81 -0.14 7.92
CA THR A 62 -4.04 -1.37 8.11
C THR A 62 -2.96 -1.49 7.04
N PRO A 63 -1.69 -1.76 7.38
CA PRO A 63 -0.63 -2.02 6.41
C PRO A 63 -0.89 -3.24 5.54
N ARG A 64 -0.79 -3.09 4.21
CA ARG A 64 -1.09 -4.17 3.25
C ARG A 64 0.02 -4.51 2.27
N CYS A 65 0.86 -3.56 1.90
CA CYS A 65 2.03 -3.86 1.06
C CYS A 65 3.16 -2.83 1.20
N VAL A 66 4.29 -3.12 0.57
CA VAL A 66 5.37 -2.16 0.34
C VAL A 66 5.49 -1.89 -1.15
N ILE A 67 5.61 -0.62 -1.50
CA ILE A 67 6.01 -0.18 -2.84
C ILE A 67 7.41 0.46 -2.78
N GLU A 68 8.11 0.44 -3.90
CA GLU A 68 9.38 1.14 -4.10
C GLU A 68 9.28 2.06 -5.31
N SER A 69 9.58 3.34 -5.12
CA SER A 69 9.57 4.32 -6.19
C SER A 69 10.70 4.01 -7.17
N THR A 70 10.39 3.97 -8.46
CA THR A 70 11.36 3.70 -9.53
C THR A 70 11.68 4.96 -10.32
N GLU A 71 10.75 5.91 -10.39
CA GLU A 71 10.89 7.16 -11.12
C GLU A 71 10.05 8.24 -10.42
N VAL A 72 10.59 9.45 -10.32
CA VAL A 72 9.86 10.65 -9.89
C VAL A 72 10.13 11.75 -10.89
N THR A 73 9.07 12.32 -11.44
CA THR A 73 9.12 13.45 -12.38
C THR A 73 8.12 14.52 -11.95
N TYR A 74 8.33 15.74 -12.43
CA TYR A 74 7.39 16.85 -12.22
C TYR A 74 6.81 17.25 -13.56
N ARG A 75 5.48 17.25 -13.66
CA ARG A 75 4.75 17.55 -14.90
C ARG A 75 3.53 18.39 -14.60
N ARG A 76 3.16 19.31 -15.51
CA ARG A 76 1.86 19.99 -15.39
C ARG A 76 0.75 18.97 -15.54
N PHE A 77 -0.39 19.20 -14.88
CA PHE A 77 -1.59 18.38 -15.05
C PHE A 77 -1.95 18.16 -16.54
N GLY A 78 -1.87 19.21 -17.36
CA GLY A 78 -2.11 19.13 -18.80
C GLY A 78 -1.09 18.35 -19.62
N GLU A 79 0.11 18.07 -19.07
CA GLU A 79 1.22 17.36 -19.73
C GLU A 79 1.25 15.87 -19.39
N VAL A 80 0.39 15.41 -18.47
CA VAL A 80 0.25 13.98 -18.20
C VAL A 80 -0.25 13.27 -19.45
N ASP A 81 0.51 12.26 -19.86
CA ASP A 81 0.27 11.48 -21.08
C ASP A 81 -0.57 10.23 -20.81
N ALA A 82 -1.00 9.58 -21.90
CA ALA A 82 -1.82 8.38 -21.82
C ALA A 82 -1.10 7.17 -21.21
N ALA A 83 0.24 7.10 -21.30
CA ALA A 83 1.00 6.01 -20.71
C ALA A 83 1.01 6.13 -19.19
N PHE A 84 1.21 7.34 -18.66
CA PHE A 84 1.08 7.63 -17.22
C PHE A 84 -0.32 7.34 -16.70
N ALA A 85 -1.37 7.83 -17.38
CA ALA A 85 -2.75 7.55 -17.01
C ALA A 85 -3.05 6.03 -16.99
N HIS A 86 -2.53 5.30 -17.97
CA HIS A 86 -2.68 3.85 -18.05
C HIS A 86 -1.98 3.11 -16.89
N ASP A 87 -0.82 3.60 -16.46
CA ASP A 87 -0.04 3.04 -15.35
C ASP A 87 -0.66 3.40 -13.97
N GLU A 88 -1.43 4.48 -13.85
CA GLU A 88 -2.26 4.74 -12.65
C GLU A 88 -3.43 3.75 -12.51
N GLY A 89 -3.86 3.15 -13.63
CA GLY A 89 -4.68 1.94 -13.63
C GLY A 89 -6.17 2.12 -13.30
N GLU A 90 -6.62 3.34 -13.02
CA GLU A 90 -8.01 3.62 -12.64
C GLU A 90 -8.99 3.56 -13.83
N GLY A 91 -10.25 3.20 -13.53
CA GLY A 91 -11.34 3.22 -14.50
C GLY A 91 -11.06 2.34 -15.72
N ASP A 92 -11.21 2.93 -16.91
CA ASP A 92 -10.91 2.29 -18.21
C ASP A 92 -9.44 2.46 -18.65
N ARG A 93 -8.58 2.98 -17.76
CA ARG A 93 -7.15 3.27 -17.99
C ARG A 93 -6.89 4.28 -19.10
N SER A 94 -7.90 5.06 -19.48
CA SER A 94 -7.76 6.11 -20.47
C SER A 94 -7.29 7.44 -19.85
N LEU A 95 -6.62 8.25 -20.66
CA LEU A 95 -6.27 9.62 -20.28
C LEU A 95 -7.52 10.48 -20.00
N ALA A 96 -8.63 10.22 -20.71
CA ALA A 96 -9.88 10.94 -20.51
C ALA A 96 -10.47 10.68 -19.12
N TYR A 97 -10.53 9.40 -18.72
CA TYR A 97 -10.94 9.02 -17.36
C TYR A 97 -10.00 9.63 -16.32
N TRP A 98 -8.69 9.47 -16.49
CA TRP A 98 -7.68 10.01 -15.57
C TRP A 98 -7.87 11.51 -15.35
N ARG A 99 -8.02 12.31 -16.42
CA ARG A 99 -8.24 13.76 -16.31
C ARG A 99 -9.52 14.08 -15.55
N GLN A 100 -10.62 13.37 -15.81
CA GLN A 100 -11.88 13.61 -15.12
C GLN A 100 -11.79 13.25 -13.64
N ALA A 101 -11.20 12.10 -13.32
CA ALA A 101 -11.03 11.62 -11.94
C ALA A 101 -10.14 12.58 -11.13
N HIS A 102 -9.01 13.00 -11.68
CA HIS A 102 -8.06 13.88 -10.99
C HIS A 102 -8.56 15.32 -10.86
N ARG A 103 -9.32 15.84 -11.84
CA ARG A 103 -10.07 17.10 -11.67
C ARG A 103 -11.00 17.06 -10.47
N ASN A 104 -11.75 15.97 -10.34
CA ASN A 104 -12.68 15.80 -9.23
C ASN A 104 -11.91 15.65 -7.90
N TYR A 105 -10.83 14.88 -7.89
CA TYR A 105 -10.00 14.65 -6.71
C TYR A 105 -9.36 15.95 -6.19
N PHE A 106 -8.55 16.61 -7.02
CA PHE A 106 -7.91 17.89 -6.62
C PHE A 106 -8.94 19.02 -6.46
N GLY A 107 -10.09 18.92 -7.13
CA GLY A 107 -11.22 19.85 -6.97
C GLY A 107 -11.84 19.77 -5.58
N ARG A 108 -12.04 18.56 -5.03
CA ARG A 108 -12.51 18.38 -3.64
C ARG A 108 -11.54 18.97 -2.61
N GLN A 109 -10.25 19.00 -2.93
CA GLN A 109 -9.23 19.62 -2.10
C GLN A 109 -9.10 21.13 -2.29
N GLY A 110 -9.80 21.72 -3.27
CA GLY A 110 -9.65 23.13 -3.63
C GLY A 110 -8.30 23.47 -4.27
N LYS A 111 -7.57 22.46 -4.76
CA LYS A 111 -6.22 22.61 -5.33
C LYS A 111 -6.17 22.57 -6.86
N PHE A 112 -7.26 22.16 -7.50
CA PHE A 112 -7.24 21.92 -8.94
C PHE A 112 -6.97 23.21 -9.73
N SER A 113 -5.96 23.13 -10.61
CA SER A 113 -5.75 24.06 -11.72
C SER A 113 -5.24 23.28 -12.93
N GLU A 114 -5.57 23.74 -14.14
CA GLU A 114 -5.09 23.10 -15.39
C GLU A 114 -3.56 23.11 -15.53
N ASP A 115 -2.93 24.11 -14.93
CA ASP A 115 -1.49 24.33 -14.98
C ASP A 115 -0.77 23.88 -13.70
N MET A 116 -1.49 23.28 -12.74
CA MET A 116 -0.90 22.83 -11.47
C MET A 116 0.23 21.84 -11.71
N MET A 117 1.25 21.92 -10.86
CA MET A 117 2.37 21.01 -10.88
C MET A 117 2.08 19.76 -10.08
N LEU A 118 2.33 18.61 -10.70
CA LEU A 118 2.19 17.30 -10.09
C LEU A 118 3.56 16.67 -9.91
N MET A 119 3.79 16.10 -8.74
CA MET A 119 4.82 15.09 -8.59
C MET A 119 4.23 13.77 -9.11
N CYS A 120 4.79 13.29 -10.22
CA CYS A 120 4.41 12.07 -10.90
C CYS A 120 5.40 10.96 -10.54
N GLU A 121 4.91 9.91 -9.89
CA GLU A 121 5.71 8.79 -9.41
C GLU A 121 5.36 7.51 -10.16
N ARG A 122 6.38 6.75 -10.56
CA ARG A 122 6.25 5.31 -10.86
C ARG A 122 6.85 4.51 -9.73
N PHE A 123 6.24 3.37 -9.47
CA PHE A 123 6.69 2.46 -8.43
C PHE A 123 6.50 1.02 -8.85
N ARG A 124 7.15 0.13 -8.11
CA ARG A 124 6.92 -1.32 -8.18
C ARG A 124 6.45 -1.85 -6.83
N LEU A 125 5.58 -2.85 -6.87
CA LEU A 125 5.22 -3.64 -5.69
C LEU A 125 6.42 -4.47 -5.24
N VAL A 126 6.77 -4.40 -3.95
CA VAL A 126 7.89 -5.12 -3.34
C VAL A 126 7.42 -6.36 -2.59
N GLU A 127 6.42 -6.20 -1.72
CA GLU A 127 5.93 -7.27 -0.85
C GLU A 127 4.49 -7.00 -0.44
N ILE A 128 3.64 -8.03 -0.41
CA ILE A 128 2.28 -7.97 0.11
C ILE A 128 2.28 -8.60 1.50
N TYR A 129 1.55 -7.99 2.43
CA TYR A 129 1.28 -8.54 3.75
C TYR A 129 -0.10 -9.19 3.71
N ASP A 130 -0.16 -10.47 4.07
CA ASP A 130 -1.44 -11.05 4.48
C ASP A 130 -1.79 -10.52 5.87
N GLU A 131 -3.09 -10.36 6.14
CA GLU A 131 -3.52 -10.35 7.53
C GLU A 131 -2.95 -11.60 8.20
N VAL A 132 -2.33 -11.45 9.36
CA VAL A 132 -1.96 -12.59 10.18
C VAL A 132 -3.25 -13.28 10.58
N SER A 133 -3.73 -14.21 9.75
CA SER A 133 -4.75 -15.17 10.15
C SER A 133 -4.19 -15.90 11.37
N PRO A 134 -4.89 -15.98 12.51
CA PRO A 134 -4.40 -16.71 13.69
C PRO A 134 -4.21 -18.22 13.48
N SER A 135 -4.38 -18.74 12.26
CA SER A 135 -4.33 -20.15 11.93
C SER A 135 -2.95 -20.61 11.46
N SER A 136 -1.99 -20.63 12.37
CA SER A 136 -0.88 -21.61 12.35
C SER A 136 -0.38 -22.00 13.74
N ALA A 137 -1.00 -21.54 14.82
CA ALA A 137 -0.76 -22.07 16.16
C ALA A 137 -1.76 -23.19 16.51
N ARG A 138 -1.82 -24.26 15.72
CA ARG A 138 -2.42 -25.53 16.18
C ARG A 138 -1.31 -26.46 16.66
N GLN A 139 -1.10 -26.37 17.98
CA GLN A 139 -0.83 -27.46 18.91
C GLN A 139 0.12 -28.58 18.45
N ALA A 140 1.35 -28.50 18.93
CA ALA A 140 2.08 -29.67 19.41
C ALA A 140 2.66 -29.35 20.80
N LEU A 141 1.79 -29.17 21.79
CA LEU A 141 2.13 -29.39 23.18
C LEU A 141 1.45 -30.68 23.62
N SER A 142 2.01 -31.81 23.18
CA SER A 142 1.81 -33.08 23.87
C SER A 142 2.56 -32.98 25.20
N VAL A 143 1.80 -32.67 26.24
CA VAL A 143 2.14 -32.83 27.65
C VAL A 143 2.77 -34.20 27.91
N PRO A 144 3.94 -34.30 28.57
CA PRO A 144 4.35 -35.57 29.17
C PRO A 144 3.55 -35.78 30.47
N SER A 145 2.79 -36.87 30.54
CA SER A 145 2.23 -37.37 31.80
C SER A 145 3.35 -37.74 32.77
N PRO A 146 3.32 -37.30 34.05
CA PRO A 146 4.16 -37.88 35.07
C PRO A 146 3.56 -39.22 35.52
N LEU A 147 4.25 -40.33 35.25
CA LEU A 147 3.97 -41.58 35.95
C LEU A 147 4.61 -41.49 37.33
N VAL A 148 3.75 -41.27 38.32
CA VAL A 148 3.98 -41.61 39.72
C VAL A 148 4.10 -43.14 39.81
N GLY A 149 5.14 -43.61 40.48
CA GLY A 149 5.37 -45.02 40.77
C GLY A 149 6.37 -45.18 41.91
N GLU A 150 6.02 -44.67 43.10
CA GLU A 150 6.62 -45.17 44.33
C GLU A 150 5.82 -46.40 44.80
N GLY A 151 6.54 -47.50 45.04
CA GLY A 151 6.01 -48.73 45.62
C GLY A 151 7.17 -49.59 46.12
N GLN A 152 7.45 -49.49 47.42
CA GLN A 152 8.40 -50.31 48.18
C GLN A 152 7.88 -51.75 48.36
N GLY A 153 8.81 -52.71 48.54
CA GLY A 153 8.64 -53.75 49.57
C GLY A 153 8.82 -55.22 49.15
N GLY A 154 9.94 -55.81 49.58
CA GLY A 154 9.98 -57.06 50.36
C GLY A 154 9.88 -58.41 49.64
N GLY A 155 10.94 -59.22 49.77
CA GLY A 155 10.99 -60.64 49.43
C GLY A 155 12.40 -61.15 49.27
#